data_AF-G5JE93-F1
#
_entry.id   AF-G5JE93-F1
#
_cell.length_a   1.000
_cell.length_b   1.000
_cell.length_c   1.000
_cell.angle_alpha   90.00
_cell.angle_beta   90.00
_cell.angle_gamma   90.00
#
_symmetry.space_group_name_H-M   'P 1'
#
loop_
_entity.id
_entity.type
_entity.pdbx_description
1 polymer ?
#
loop_
_entity_poly.entity_id
_entity_poly.type
_entity_poly.pdbx_seq_one_letter_code
_entity_poly.pdbx_strand_id
1 'polypeptide(L)' 'MRGSPHDKGIREYNITADGPDIKDSFRNYERIVSGAPTRVTINEKAELSRIVKGFEDKDSSETSS' A
#
# COMPACT_ATOMS: atom_id res chain seq x y z
N MET A 1 -11.57 -1.98 13.28
CA MET A 1 -12.78 -2.61 13.84
C MET A 1 -12.35 -3.72 14.81
N ARG A 2 -12.89 -3.73 16.03
CA ARG A 2 -12.61 -4.80 17.00
C ARG A 2 -13.32 -6.07 16.53
N GLY A 3 -12.60 -7.19 16.41
CA GLY A 3 -13.19 -8.48 16.06
C GLY A 3 -13.39 -8.76 14.56
N SER A 4 -13.01 -7.84 13.66
CA SER A 4 -12.97 -8.13 12.22
C SER A 4 -11.67 -7.61 11.58
N PRO A 5 -11.08 -8.38 10.64
CA PRO A 5 -10.16 -7.83 9.67
C PRO A 5 -10.88 -6.68 8.95
N HIS A 6 -10.23 -5.53 8.87
CA HIS A 6 -10.75 -4.37 8.16
C HIS A 6 -9.64 -3.79 7.33
N ASP A 7 -10.02 -3.18 6.22
CA ASP A 7 -9.11 -2.48 5.35
C ASP A 7 -8.38 -1.37 6.11
N LYS A 8 -7.10 -1.20 5.78
CA LYS A 8 -6.18 -0.22 6.34
C LYS A 8 -5.84 0.89 5.35
N GLY A 9 -6.19 0.72 4.08
CA GLY A 9 -5.97 1.71 3.03
C GLY A 9 -6.82 2.95 3.23
N ILE A 10 -6.23 4.12 2.97
CA ILE A 10 -6.98 5.36 2.79
C ILE A 10 -7.45 5.38 1.33
N ARG A 11 -8.72 5.02 1.11
CA ARG A 11 -9.33 4.97 -0.22
C ARG A 11 -9.97 6.30 -0.59
N GLU A 12 -9.79 6.71 -1.84
CA GLU A 12 -10.57 7.80 -2.39
C GLU A 12 -12.01 7.34 -2.65
N TYR A 13 -12.96 8.27 -2.61
CA TYR A 13 -14.33 7.99 -3.00
C TYR A 13 -14.97 9.21 -3.64
N ASN A 14 -15.94 8.97 -4.52
CA ASN A 14 -16.78 10.00 -5.11
C ASN A 14 -18.23 9.82 -4.64
N ILE A 15 -18.95 10.92 -4.45
CA ILE A 15 -20.39 10.88 -4.22
C ILE A 15 -21.08 11.11 -5.56
N THR A 16 -21.89 10.14 -5.98
CA THR A 16 -22.68 10.19 -7.22
C THR A 16 -24.17 10.23 -6.90
N ALA A 17 -25.01 10.35 -7.93
CA ALA A 17 -26.46 10.23 -7.76
C ALA A 17 -26.88 8.84 -7.22
N ASP A 18 -26.08 7.81 -7.50
CA ASP A 18 -26.32 6.42 -7.06
C ASP A 18 -25.72 6.11 -5.67
N GLY A 19 -24.99 7.06 -5.09
CA GLY A 19 -24.34 6.93 -3.78
C GLY A 19 -22.80 7.00 -3.84
N PRO A 20 -22.11 6.58 -2.76
CA PRO A 20 -20.66 6.61 -2.67
C PRO A 20 -19.99 5.51 -3.49
N ASP A 21 -19.07 5.90 -4.36
CA ASP A 21 -18.20 5.02 -5.15
C ASP A 21 -16.80 5.01 -4.53
N ILE A 22 -16.41 3.90 -3.88
CA ILE A 22 -15.11 3.73 -3.22
C ILE A 22 -14.10 3.18 -4.24
N LYS A 23 -12.97 3.86 -4.40
CA LYS A 23 -11.96 3.52 -5.40
C LYS A 23 -10.64 3.05 -4.76
N ASP A 24 -9.52 3.38 -5.39
CA ASP A 24 -8.20 2.96 -5.01
C ASP A 24 -7.65 3.78 -3.83
N SER A 25 -6.59 3.24 -3.22
CA SER A 25 -5.85 3.95 -2.19
C SER A 25 -4.78 4.87 -2.78
N PHE A 26 -4.45 5.93 -2.05
CA PHE A 26 -3.40 6.89 -2.38
C PHE A 26 -1.98 6.31 -2.21
N ARG A 27 -1.63 5.26 -2.96
CA ARG A 27 -0.39 4.46 -2.78
C ARG A 27 0.91 5.24 -3.00
N ASN A 28 0.88 6.30 -3.79
CA ASN A 28 2.03 7.10 -4.21
C ASN A 28 1.98 8.54 -3.67
N TYR A 29 1.34 8.72 -2.51
CA TYR A 29 1.27 10.00 -1.83
C TYR A 29 1.68 9.86 -0.37
N GLU A 30 2.41 10.85 0.11
CA GLU A 30 2.68 11.03 1.53
C GLU A 30 1.81 12.15 2.10
N ARG A 31 1.68 12.18 3.43
CA ARG A 31 0.96 13.23 4.17
C ARG A 31 -0.53 13.33 3.83
N ILE A 32 -1.16 12.23 3.43
CA ILE A 32 -2.59 12.16 3.09
C ILE A 32 -3.47 12.69 4.24
N VAL A 33 -3.16 12.30 5.48
CA VAL A 33 -3.92 12.73 6.67
C VAL A 33 -3.81 14.24 6.94
N SER A 34 -2.78 14.92 6.43
CA SER A 34 -2.64 16.37 6.61
C SER A 34 -3.51 17.20 5.65
N GLY A 35 -4.24 16.57 4.72
CA GLY A 35 -5.07 17.24 3.72
C GLY A 35 -4.28 17.91 2.58
N ALA A 36 -2.95 17.87 2.62
CA ALA A 36 -2.05 18.45 1.63
C ALA A 36 -1.02 17.38 1.22
N PRO A 37 -1.44 16.37 0.43
CA PRO A 37 -0.57 15.27 0.08
C PRO A 37 0.49 15.66 -0.95
N THR A 38 1.66 15.02 -0.88
CA THR A 38 2.73 15.18 -1.86
C THR A 38 2.92 13.89 -2.63
N ARG A 39 2.95 13.97 -3.96
CA ARG A 39 3.21 12.80 -4.82
C ARG A 39 4.66 12.36 -4.65
N VAL A 40 4.88 11.08 -4.43
CA VAL A 40 6.20 10.47 -4.37
C VAL A 40 6.34 9.49 -5.52
N THR A 41 7.45 9.60 -6.25
CA THR A 41 7.77 8.66 -7.31
C THR A 41 8.25 7.37 -6.67
N ILE A 42 7.46 6.31 -6.79
CA ILE A 42 7.90 4.96 -6.40
C ILE A 42 8.88 4.51 -7.48
N ASN A 43 10.16 4.46 -7.16
CA ASN A 43 11.14 3.89 -8.09
C ASN A 43 10.92 2.38 -8.12
N GLU A 44 10.41 1.87 -9.23
CA GLU A 44 10.14 0.43 -9.45
C GLU A 44 11.37 -0.44 -9.17
N LYS A 45 12.58 0.10 -9.37
CA LYS A 45 13.84 -0.55 -9.01
C LYS A 45 13.95 -0.83 -7.50
N ALA A 46 13.51 0.11 -6.66
CA ALA A 46 13.56 -0.03 -5.21
C ALA A 46 12.54 -1.07 -4.69
N GLU A 47 11.36 -1.13 -5.30
CA GLU A 47 10.36 -2.16 -5.01
C GLU A 47 10.85 -3.55 -5.45
N LEU A 48 11.41 -3.67 -6.67
CA LEU A 48 12.04 -4.91 -7.12
C LEU A 48 13.18 -5.35 -6.20
N SER A 49 14.07 -4.44 -5.78
CA SER A 49 15.15 -4.76 -4.85
C SER A 49 14.64 -5.24 -3.49
N ARG A 50 13.53 -4.70 -2.96
CA ARG A 50 12.91 -5.20 -1.72
C ARG A 50 12.39 -6.62 -1.88
N ILE A 51 11.70 -6.90 -2.98
CA ILE A 51 11.12 -8.22 -3.26
C ILE A 51 12.22 -9.26 -3.41
N VAL A 52 13.25 -8.97 -4.20
CA VAL A 52 14.40 -9.88 -4.42
C VAL A 52 15.10 -10.19 -3.10
N LYS A 53 15.36 -9.16 -2.28
CA LYS A 53 16.02 -9.35 -0.98
C LYS A 53 15.19 -10.22 -0.03
N GLY A 54 13.87 -10.02 0.01
CA GLY A 54 12.98 -10.85 0.83
C GLY A 54 12.89 -12.31 0.37
N PHE A 55 13.17 -12.58 -0.92
CA PHE A 55 13.27 -13.94 -1.45
C PHE A 55 14.61 -14.61 -1.08
N GLU A 56 15.73 -13.90 -1.22
CA GLU A 56 17.06 -14.39 -0.83
C GLU A 56 17.16 -14.68 0.68
N ASP A 57 16.56 -13.83 1.52
CA ASP A 57 16.50 -14.01 2.97
C ASP A 57 15.68 -15.26 3.36
N LYS A 58 14.67 -15.64 2.56
CA LYS A 58 13.85 -16.85 2.77
C LYS A 58 14.59 -18.12 2.34
N ASP A 59 15.22 -18.12 1.16
CA ASP A 59 15.97 -19.28 0.65
C ASP A 59 17.18 -19.63 1.55
N SER A 60 17.87 -18.62 2.08
CA SER A 60 18.99 -18.83 3.00
C SER A 60 18.57 -19.41 4.36
N SER A 61 17.33 -19.11 4.80
CA SER A 61 16.77 -19.65 6.05
C SER A 61 16.28 -21.09 5.93
N GLU A 62 15.80 -21.50 4.74
CA GLU A 62 15.29 -22.87 4.49
C GLU A 62 16.42 -23.87 4.18
N THR A 63 17.57 -23.42 3.67
CA THR A 63 18.72 -24.29 3.35
C THR A 63 19.57 -24.65 4.58
N SER A 64 19.34 -23.98 5.73
CA SER A 64 20.13 -24.15 6.95
C SER A 64 19.43 -24.97 8.07
N SER A 65 18.30 -25.63 7.77
CA SER A 65 17.56 -26.50 8.72
C SER A 65 17.61 -27.98 8.35
#